data_AF-A0A8C6GQM8-F1
#
_entry.id   AF-A0A8C6GQM8-F1
#
_cell.length_a   1.000
_cell.length_b   1.000
_cell.length_c   1.000
_cell.angle_alpha   90.00
_cell.angle_beta   90.00
_cell.angle_gamma   90.00
#
_symmetry.space_group_name_H-M   'P 1'
#
loop_
_entity.id
_entity.type
_entity.pdbx_description
1 polymer ?
#
loop_
_entity_poly.entity_id
_entity_poly.type
_entity_poly.pdbx_seq_one_letter_code
_entity_poly.pdbx_strand_id
1 'polypeptide(L)'
;MNQRNKLQENYDIFYVWNFPQGLRLKVKIGIFSPYFINGQQLHLSEDMLEWARGSTQMLTSVCSADCGPGFRKFGKNGMPACCFDCSPCPENEISNETSEFP
;
A
#
# COMPACT_ATOMS: atom_id res chain seq x y z
N MET A 1 2.95 -13.91 37.89
CA MET A 1 2.65 -14.88 36.83
C MET A 1 1.36 -14.47 36.12
N ASN A 2 1.43 -13.98 34.89
CA ASN A 2 0.33 -14.07 33.92
C ASN A 2 0.92 -13.93 32.50
N GLN A 3 1.68 -14.94 32.08
CA GLN A 3 2.07 -15.08 30.69
C GLN A 3 0.82 -15.51 29.92
N ARG A 4 0.09 -14.54 29.36
CA ARG A 4 -0.68 -14.80 28.15
C ARG A 4 0.38 -15.11 27.09
N ASN A 5 0.76 -16.39 26.99
CA ASN A 5 1.51 -16.94 25.86
C ASN A 5 0.63 -16.74 24.62
N LYS A 6 0.63 -15.52 24.10
CA LYS A 6 0.10 -15.20 22.79
C LYS A 6 1.11 -15.86 21.86
N LEU A 7 0.81 -17.07 21.40
CA LEU A 7 1.55 -17.70 20.32
C LEU A 7 1.55 -16.68 19.18
N GLN A 8 2.65 -15.93 19.05
CA GLN A 8 2.80 -14.93 18.00
C GLN A 8 3.11 -15.74 16.74
N GLU A 9 2.10 -16.35 16.14
CA GLU A 9 2.36 -17.27 15.04
C GLU A 9 2.78 -16.51 13.78
N ASN A 10 3.56 -17.18 12.94
CA ASN A 10 3.83 -16.69 11.61
C ASN A 10 2.59 -16.93 10.73
N TYR A 11 2.25 -15.97 9.89
CA TYR A 11 1.10 -16.04 9.02
C TYR A 11 1.56 -16.22 7.58
N ASP A 12 1.04 -17.23 6.90
CA ASP A 12 1.27 -17.41 5.47
C ASP A 12 0.30 -16.53 4.66
N ILE A 13 0.85 -15.80 3.69
CA ILE A 13 0.09 -14.92 2.80
C ILE A 13 -0.11 -15.63 1.47
N PHE A 14 -1.35 -15.65 0.99
CA PHE A 14 -1.71 -16.35 -0.24
C PHE A 14 -2.44 -15.43 -1.22
N TYR A 15 -2.15 -15.62 -2.50
CA TYR A 15 -2.93 -15.09 -3.61
C TYR A 15 -3.90 -16.17 -4.10
N VAL A 16 -5.15 -15.77 -4.36
CA VAL A 16 -6.20 -16.68 -4.86
C VAL A 16 -6.46 -16.35 -6.32
N TRP A 17 -6.07 -17.27 -7.20
CA TRP A 17 -6.32 -17.13 -8.62
C TRP A 17 -7.62 -17.82 -9.01
N ASN A 18 -8.51 -17.06 -9.63
CA ASN A 18 -9.78 -17.56 -10.16
C ASN A 18 -9.64 -17.85 -11.65
N PHE A 19 -9.76 -19.11 -12.03
CA PHE A 19 -9.85 -19.52 -13.43
C PHE A 19 -11.32 -19.42 -13.91
N PRO A 20 -11.54 -19.15 -15.22
CA PRO A 20 -12.88 -18.98 -15.78
C PRO A 20 -13.80 -20.21 -15.68
N GLN A 21 -13.26 -21.38 -15.30
CA GLN A 21 -14.02 -22.62 -15.07
C GLN A 21 -14.39 -22.85 -13.59
N GLY A 22 -14.22 -21.85 -12.72
CA GLY A 22 -14.51 -21.95 -11.28
C GLY A 22 -13.41 -22.65 -10.46
N LEU A 23 -12.35 -23.11 -11.12
CA LEU A 23 -11.14 -23.58 -10.43
C LEU A 23 -10.48 -22.40 -9.70
N ARG A 24 -10.21 -22.58 -8.41
CA ARG A 24 -9.47 -21.62 -7.59
C ARG A 24 -8.15 -22.21 -7.16
N LEU A 25 -7.06 -21.56 -7.53
CA LEU A 25 -5.71 -21.95 -7.11
C LEU A 25 -5.24 -20.98 -6.02
N LYS A 26 -4.87 -21.53 -4.86
CA LYS A 26 -4.31 -20.75 -3.75
C LYS A 26 -2.80 -20.90 -3.76
N VAL A 27 -2.08 -19.81 -4.03
CA VAL A 27 -0.62 -19.79 -4.17
C VAL A 27 -0.03 -18.99 -3.01
N LYS A 28 0.94 -19.56 -2.29
CA LYS A 28 1.62 -18.87 -1.18
C LYS A 28 2.58 -17.84 -1.74
N ILE A 29 2.34 -16.55 -1.49
CA ILE A 29 3.14 -15.43 -2.01
C ILE A 29 4.06 -14.80 -0.97
N GLY A 30 3.93 -15.19 0.30
CA GLY A 30 4.80 -14.66 1.35
C GLY A 30 4.43 -15.10 2.75
N ILE A 31 5.05 -14.42 3.71
CA ILE A 31 4.91 -14.67 5.15
C ILE A 31 4.91 -13.35 5.91
N PHE A 32 4.09 -13.27 6.93
CA PHE A 32 4.13 -12.22 7.94
C PHE A 32 4.56 -12.82 9.27
N SER A 33 5.62 -12.29 9.86
CA SER A 33 6.11 -12.72 11.17
C SER A 33 6.22 -11.52 12.09
N PRO A 34 5.51 -11.52 13.23
CA PRO A 34 5.55 -10.41 14.17
C PRO A 34 6.87 -10.36 14.96
N TYR A 35 7.76 -11.34 14.79
CA TYR A 35 9.07 -11.40 15.45
C TYR A 35 10.17 -10.59 14.74
N PHE A 36 9.94 -10.18 13.50
CA PHE A 36 10.90 -9.32 12.80
C PHE A 36 10.83 -7.88 13.29
N ILE A 37 11.89 -7.13 13.00
CA ILE A 37 12.00 -5.69 13.27
C ILE A 37 10.83 -4.97 12.59
N ASN A 38 10.27 -3.96 13.27
CA ASN A 38 9.20 -3.12 12.72
C ASN A 38 9.58 -2.62 11.31
N GLY A 39 8.70 -2.83 10.33
CA GLY A 39 8.95 -2.52 8.92
C GLY A 39 9.45 -3.71 8.08
N GLN A 40 9.96 -4.78 8.70
CA GLN A 40 10.39 -6.02 8.01
C GLN A 40 9.53 -7.23 8.38
N GLN A 41 8.39 -7.01 9.02
CA GLN A 41 7.48 -8.09 9.43
C GLN A 41 6.82 -8.79 8.25
N LEU A 42 6.76 -8.13 7.09
CA LEU A 42 6.15 -8.63 5.88
C LEU A 42 7.22 -8.99 4.85
N HIS A 43 7.25 -10.25 4.44
CA HIS A 43 8.09 -10.74 3.34
C HIS A 43 7.21 -11.31 2.24
N LEU A 44 7.23 -10.67 1.08
CA LEU A 44 6.50 -11.11 -0.12
C LEU A 44 7.51 -11.40 -1.24
N SER A 45 7.21 -12.40 -2.07
CA SER A 45 7.97 -12.68 -3.28
C SER A 45 7.54 -11.71 -4.39
N GLU A 46 8.46 -10.87 -4.84
CA GLU A 46 8.22 -9.87 -5.88
C GLU A 46 7.83 -10.52 -7.21
N ASP A 47 8.55 -11.57 -7.65
CA ASP A 47 8.23 -12.35 -8.84
C ASP A 47 6.79 -12.90 -8.82
N MET A 48 6.34 -13.36 -7.65
CA MET A 48 4.98 -13.90 -7.49
C MET A 48 3.92 -12.80 -7.46
N LEU A 49 4.25 -11.62 -6.93
CA LEU A 49 3.35 -10.45 -6.97
C LEU A 49 3.20 -9.92 -8.38
N GLU A 50 4.29 -9.89 -9.15
CA GLU A 50 4.30 -9.52 -10.56
C GLU A 50 3.42 -10.46 -11.38
N TRP A 51 3.61 -11.76 -11.19
CA TRP A 51 2.82 -12.78 -11.86
C TRP A 51 1.34 -12.76 -11.44
N ALA A 52 1.05 -12.50 -10.17
CA ALA A 52 -0.31 -12.34 -9.64
C ALA A 52 -1.03 -11.11 -10.20
N ARG A 53 -0.33 -9.98 -10.36
CA ARG A 53 -0.87 -8.72 -10.90
C ARG A 53 -1.04 -8.76 -12.42
N GLY A 54 -0.24 -9.56 -13.13
CA GLY A 54 -0.19 -9.57 -14.59
C GLY A 54 0.48 -8.33 -15.19
N SER A 55 1.08 -7.47 -14.36
CA SER A 55 1.78 -6.25 -14.76
C SER A 55 2.81 -5.81 -13.73
N THR A 56 3.94 -5.27 -14.22
CA THR A 56 5.00 -4.61 -13.44
C THR A 56 4.65 -3.27 -12.87
N GLN A 57 3.57 -2.67 -13.34
CA GLN A 57 3.10 -1.42 -12.77
C GLN A 57 2.38 -1.66 -11.44
N MET A 58 2.84 -0.97 -10.39
CA MET A 58 2.19 -0.99 -9.09
C MET A 58 0.84 -0.29 -9.21
N LEU A 59 -0.25 -0.97 -8.80
CA LEU A 59 -1.58 -0.38 -8.80
C LEU A 59 -1.63 0.73 -7.75
N THR A 60 -1.86 1.96 -8.19
CA THR A 60 -2.05 3.09 -7.29
C THR A 60 -3.48 3.07 -6.75
N SER A 61 -3.63 2.76 -5.46
CA SER A 61 -4.91 2.83 -4.77
C SER A 61 -5.04 4.15 -4.00
N VAL A 62 -4.88 5.27 -4.69
CA VAL A 62 -4.93 6.61 -4.10
C VAL A 62 -6.27 7.30 -4.39
N CYS A 63 -6.79 8.04 -3.42
CA CYS A 63 -8.01 8.85 -3.59
C CYS A 63 -7.75 10.09 -4.46
N SER A 64 -6.58 10.68 -4.31
CA SER A 64 -6.14 11.88 -5.00
C SER A 64 -4.69 11.69 -5.42
N ALA A 65 -4.38 12.00 -6.67
CA ALA A 65 -3.00 11.99 -7.15
C ALA A 65 -2.16 13.04 -6.42
N ASP A 66 -0.85 12.82 -6.31
CA ASP A 66 0.03 13.78 -5.67
C ASP A 66 0.10 15.10 -6.44
N CYS A 67 0.16 16.20 -5.69
CA CYS A 67 0.27 17.52 -6.27
C CYS A 67 1.70 17.76 -6.75
N GLY A 68 1.83 18.20 -7.99
CA GLY A 68 3.11 18.62 -8.57
C GLY A 68 3.64 19.92 -7.94
N PRO A 69 4.89 20.29 -8.27
CA PRO A 69 5.49 21.53 -7.82
C PRO A 69 4.64 22.74 -8.24
N GLY A 70 4.57 23.74 -7.36
CA GLY A 70 3.72 24.92 -7.52
C GLY A 70 2.24 24.73 -7.15
N PHE A 71 1.84 23.53 -6.73
CA PHE A 71 0.50 23.25 -6.21
C PHE A 71 0.56 22.85 -4.73
N ARG A 72 -0.43 23.31 -3.95
CA ARG A 72 -0.64 22.93 -2.55
C ARG A 72 -1.87 22.03 -2.40
N LYS A 73 -1.81 21.11 -1.44
CA LYS A 73 -2.90 20.19 -1.09
C LYS A 73 -3.97 20.90 -0.26
N PHE A 74 -5.23 20.71 -0.60
CA PHE A 74 -6.39 21.16 0.18
C PHE A 74 -7.26 19.99 0.57
N GLY A 75 -7.50 19.83 1.86
CA GLY A 75 -8.46 18.85 2.36
C GLY A 75 -9.87 19.18 1.88
N LYS A 76 -10.58 18.16 1.40
CA LYS A 76 -11.98 18.29 0.98
C LYS A 76 -12.86 18.11 2.21
N ASN A 77 -13.65 19.13 2.55
CA ASN A 77 -14.57 19.07 3.68
C ASN A 77 -15.52 17.86 3.54
N GLY A 78 -15.59 17.03 4.57
CA GLY A 78 -16.41 15.81 4.57
C GLY A 78 -15.76 14.58 3.92
N MET A 79 -14.52 14.67 3.42
CA MET A 79 -13.77 13.52 2.91
C MET A 79 -12.66 13.08 3.88
N PRO A 80 -12.19 11.83 3.78
CA PRO A 80 -11.03 11.35 4.55
C PRO A 80 -9.77 12.16 4.27
N ALA A 81 -8.84 12.18 5.23
CA ALA A 81 -7.60 12.96 5.13
C ALA A 81 -6.71 12.61 3.91
N CYS A 82 -6.84 11.40 3.34
CA CYS A 82 -6.12 10.99 2.14
C CYS A 82 -6.70 11.58 0.82
N CYS A 83 -7.85 12.24 0.88
CA CYS A 83 -8.50 12.85 -0.28
C CYS A 83 -8.33 14.38 -0.23
N PHE A 84 -7.70 14.93 -1.26
CA PHE A 84 -7.38 16.35 -1.36
C PHE A 84 -7.44 16.86 -2.80
N ASP A 85 -7.64 18.16 -2.95
CA ASP A 85 -7.53 18.84 -4.24
C ASP A 85 -6.20 19.63 -4.31
N CYS A 86 -5.64 19.73 -5.52
CA CYS A 86 -4.45 20.52 -5.78
C CYS A 86 -4.86 21.92 -6.27
N SER A 87 -4.44 22.97 -5.57
CA SER A 87 -4.61 24.35 -6.06
C SER A 87 -3.24 25.02 -6.22
N PRO A 88 -3.11 26.00 -7.13
CA PRO A 88 -1.86 26.73 -7.28
C PRO A 88 -1.49 27.44 -5.98
N CYS A 89 -0.19 27.53 -5.71
CA CYS A 89 0.33 28.40 -4.67
C CYS A 89 -0.03 29.86 -4.98
N PRO A 90 -0.38 30.67 -3.97
CA PRO A 90 -0.55 32.10 -4.15
C PRO A 90 0.79 32.77 -4.51
N GLU A 91 0.73 33.99 -5.02
CA GLU A 91 1.93 34.74 -5.42
C GLU A 91 2.93 34.83 -4.26
N ASN A 92 4.19 34.52 -4.54
CA ASN A 92 5.32 34.45 -3.60
C ASN A 92 5.37 33.22 -2.66
N GLU A 93 4.49 32.23 -2.84
CA GLU A 93 4.62 30.92 -2.19
C GLU A 93 5.11 29.86 -3.18
N ILE A 94 5.98 28.96 -2.72
CA ILE A 94 6.57 27.88 -3.53
C ILE A 94 6.26 26.55 -2.86
N SER A 95 5.76 25.60 -3.65
CA SER A 95 5.71 24.17 -3.30
C SER A 95 6.76 23.46 -4.15
N ASN A 96 7.90 23.11 -3.55
CA ASN A 96 9.07 22.58 -4.27
C ASN A 96 9.12 21.04 -4.28
N GLU A 97 8.30 20.38 -3.47
CA GLU A 97 8.29 18.94 -3.30
C GLU A 97 7.03 18.37 -3.96
N THR A 98 7.20 17.41 -4.87
CA THR A 98 6.17 16.41 -5.11
C THR A 98 6.14 15.57 -3.84
N SER A 99 4.99 15.40 -3.20
CA SER A 99 4.90 14.47 -2.07
C SER A 99 5.05 13.03 -2.61
N GLU A 100 6.28 12.63 -2.86
CA GLU A 100 6.67 11.30 -3.25
C GLU A 100 6.46 10.42 -2.02
N PHE A 101 5.46 9.55 -2.06
CA PHE A 101 5.28 8.53 -1.03
C PHE A 101 6.52 7.61 -1.05
N PRO A 102 7.30 7.51 0.05
CA PRO A 102 8.29 6.44 0.19
C PRO A 102 7.63 5.08 0.43
#